data_AF-A0A7S3HBN4-F1
#
_entry.id   AF-A0A7S3HBN4-F1
#
_cell.length_a   1.000
_cell.length_b   1.000
_cell.length_c   1.000
_cell.angle_alpha   90.00
_cell.angle_beta   90.00
_cell.angle_gamma   90.00
#
_symmetry.space_group_name_H-M   'P 1'
#
loop_
_entity.id
_entity.type
_entity.pdbx_description
1 polymer ?
#
loop_
_entity_poly.entity_id
_entity_poly.type
_entity_poly.pdbx_seq_one_letter_code
_entity_poly.pdbx_strand_id
1 'polypeptide(L)'
;PDDAAWSTARGAGWVPLLEDVDGLTSMVGDTHLYDNIWLHGKNTAGSEWLGVAGVIKFDQVLHFGGKKGSKEATKNAIKELSDHRPTWALFASDRDDDWSWSSVMPLFGKAGGS
;
A
#
# COMPACT_ATOMS: atom_id res chain seq x y z
N PRO A 1 -14.68 -8.80 3.14
CA PRO A 1 -14.16 -8.65 1.77
C PRO A 1 -14.77 -9.71 0.85
N ASP A 2 -14.97 -9.42 -0.43
CA ASP A 2 -15.49 -10.40 -1.39
C ASP A 2 -14.34 -11.31 -1.84
N ASP A 3 -14.28 -12.51 -1.24
CA ASP A 3 -13.22 -13.50 -1.45
C ASP A 3 -13.01 -13.85 -2.93
N ALA A 4 -14.05 -13.69 -3.76
CA ALA A 4 -13.98 -13.92 -5.20
C ALA A 4 -13.09 -12.90 -5.94
N ALA A 5 -13.17 -11.63 -5.55
CA ALA A 5 -12.35 -10.57 -6.15
C ALA A 5 -10.87 -10.75 -5.81
N TRP A 6 -10.57 -11.14 -4.56
CA TRP A 6 -9.20 -11.40 -4.11
C TRP A 6 -8.60 -12.64 -4.79
N SER A 7 -9.38 -13.71 -4.93
CA SER A 7 -8.97 -14.89 -5.68
C SER A 7 -8.64 -14.55 -7.14
N THR A 8 -9.48 -13.74 -7.78
CA THR A 8 -9.25 -13.26 -9.15
C THR A 8 -7.96 -12.44 -9.26
N ALA A 9 -7.71 -11.53 -8.33
CA ALA A 9 -6.48 -10.72 -8.31
C ALA A 9 -5.22 -11.59 -8.17
N ARG A 10 -5.24 -12.59 -7.26
CA ARG A 10 -4.14 -13.55 -7.11
C ARG A 10 -3.90 -14.37 -8.37
N GLY A 11 -4.97 -14.86 -8.99
CA GLY A 11 -4.88 -15.58 -10.27
C GLY A 11 -4.26 -14.72 -11.38
N ALA A 12 -4.46 -13.41 -11.33
CA ALA A 12 -3.85 -12.44 -12.23
C ALA A 12 -2.41 -12.03 -11.83
N GLY A 13 -1.83 -12.58 -10.76
CA GLY A 13 -0.45 -12.30 -10.34
C GLY A 13 -0.29 -11.14 -9.35
N TRP A 14 -1.38 -10.64 -8.78
CA TRP A 14 -1.33 -9.67 -7.69
C TRP A 14 -1.17 -10.35 -6.33
N VAL A 15 -0.34 -9.77 -5.48
CA VAL A 15 -0.02 -10.27 -4.14
C VAL A 15 -0.25 -9.15 -3.12
N PRO A 16 -1.01 -9.40 -2.05
CA PRO A 16 -1.16 -8.43 -0.97
C PRO A 16 0.09 -8.40 -0.09
N LEU A 17 0.50 -7.21 0.33
CA LEU A 17 1.70 -7.03 1.14
C LEU A 17 1.50 -7.27 2.64
N LEU A 18 0.26 -7.13 3.13
CA LEU A 18 0.00 -7.09 4.58
C LEU A 18 -0.63 -8.38 5.15
N GLU A 19 -1.02 -9.32 4.30
CA GLU A 19 -1.78 -10.51 4.72
C GLU A 19 -0.98 -11.46 5.62
N ASP A 20 0.33 -11.59 5.37
CA ASP A 20 1.23 -12.46 6.13
C ASP A 20 1.92 -11.74 7.30
N VAL A 21 1.56 -10.48 7.59
CA VAL A 21 2.16 -9.72 8.68
C VAL A 21 1.35 -9.90 9.96
N ASP A 22 1.89 -10.71 10.86
CA ASP A 22 1.24 -11.06 12.12
C ASP A 22 0.79 -9.83 12.93
N GLY A 23 -0.49 -9.84 13.33
CA GLY A 23 -1.05 -8.87 14.26
C GLY A 23 -1.34 -7.48 13.66
N LEU A 24 -1.30 -7.33 12.33
CA LEU A 24 -1.79 -6.11 11.68
C LEU A 24 -3.31 -6.08 11.63
N THR A 25 -3.86 -4.93 12.01
CA THR A 25 -5.29 -4.67 11.97
C THR A 25 -5.51 -3.28 11.42
N SER A 26 -6.23 -3.19 10.30
CA SER A 26 -6.52 -1.88 9.69
C SER A 26 -7.74 -1.24 10.33
N MET A 27 -8.66 -2.00 10.90
CA MET A 27 -9.82 -1.43 11.60
C MET A 27 -9.49 -0.99 13.03
N VAL A 28 -10.00 0.17 13.42
CA VAL A 28 -9.91 0.63 14.80
C VAL A 28 -10.93 -0.08 15.69
N GLY A 29 -10.45 -0.72 16.75
CA GLY A 29 -11.30 -1.46 17.70
C GLY A 29 -11.72 -2.86 17.25
N ASP A 30 -11.11 -3.36 16.17
CA ASP A 30 -11.36 -4.68 15.59
C ASP A 30 -10.04 -5.40 15.27
N THR A 31 -10.10 -6.72 15.05
CA THR A 31 -8.97 -7.59 14.75
C THR A 31 -8.78 -7.85 13.25
N HIS A 32 -9.60 -7.25 12.38
CA HIS A 32 -9.56 -7.51 10.96
C HIS A 32 -8.58 -6.60 10.20
N LEU A 33 -7.97 -7.16 9.17
CA LEU A 33 -7.19 -6.47 8.14
C LEU A 33 -8.03 -6.44 6.86
N TYR A 34 -8.70 -5.31 6.60
CA TYR A 34 -9.47 -5.11 5.37
C TYR A 34 -8.67 -4.38 4.30
N ASP A 35 -7.87 -3.41 4.74
CA ASP A 35 -7.07 -2.56 3.86
C ASP A 35 -5.75 -3.24 3.55
N ASN A 36 -5.40 -3.32 2.27
CA ASN A 36 -4.17 -3.94 1.82
C ASN A 36 -3.59 -3.22 0.62
N ILE A 37 -2.28 -3.31 0.47
CA ILE A 37 -1.56 -2.82 -0.70
C ILE A 37 -1.23 -4.03 -1.56
N TRP A 38 -1.64 -4.00 -2.82
CA TRP A 38 -1.44 -5.12 -3.74
C TRP A 38 -0.36 -4.75 -4.76
N LEU A 39 0.59 -5.66 -4.95
CA LEU A 39 1.64 -5.54 -5.97
C LEU A 39 1.49 -6.64 -7.02
N HIS A 40 1.74 -6.30 -8.29
CA HIS A 40 1.81 -7.27 -9.36
C HIS A 40 3.25 -7.73 -9.56
N GLY A 41 3.53 -9.01 -9.33
CA GLY A 41 4.90 -9.53 -9.28
C GLY A 41 5.75 -9.36 -10.55
N LYS A 42 5.14 -9.01 -11.69
CA LYS A 42 5.83 -8.74 -12.98
C LYS A 42 5.71 -7.32 -13.52
N ASN A 43 4.72 -6.55 -13.05
CA ASN A 43 4.28 -5.31 -13.71
C ASN A 43 4.17 -4.14 -12.73
N THR A 44 4.66 -4.32 -11.51
CA THR A 44 4.84 -3.24 -10.55
C THR A 44 6.30 -3.21 -10.16
N ALA A 45 6.68 -2.10 -9.53
CA ALA A 45 7.87 -1.83 -8.73
C ALA A 45 8.21 -2.89 -7.65
N GLY A 46 8.01 -4.18 -7.91
CA GLY A 46 8.35 -5.27 -7.00
C GLY A 46 9.87 -5.41 -6.80
N SER A 47 10.66 -4.90 -7.76
CA SER A 47 12.10 -4.65 -7.68
C SER A 47 12.47 -3.52 -6.70
N GLU A 48 11.63 -2.49 -6.63
CA GLU A 48 11.76 -1.35 -5.72
C GLU A 48 11.21 -1.66 -4.33
N TRP A 49 10.32 -2.64 -4.21
CA TRP A 49 9.73 -3.05 -2.95
C TRP A 49 10.80 -3.44 -1.93
N LEU A 50 10.86 -2.69 -0.82
CA LEU A 50 11.91 -2.86 0.18
C LEU A 50 11.62 -3.94 1.23
N GLY A 51 10.50 -4.66 1.12
CA GLY A 51 10.10 -5.67 2.10
C GLY A 51 9.50 -5.11 3.39
N VAL A 52 9.19 -3.81 3.44
CA VAL A 52 8.72 -3.13 4.67
C VAL A 52 7.39 -2.41 4.44
N ALA A 53 6.36 -2.88 5.13
CA ALA A 53 5.01 -2.32 5.10
C ALA A 53 4.36 -2.43 6.48
N GLY A 54 3.24 -1.74 6.67
CA GLY A 54 2.48 -1.86 7.90
C GLY A 54 1.22 -1.01 7.92
N VAL A 55 0.74 -0.79 9.15
CA VAL A 55 -0.44 0.01 9.45
C VAL A 55 -0.06 1.11 10.44
N ILE A 56 -0.48 2.35 10.17
CA ILE A 56 -0.29 3.47 11.09
C ILE A 56 -1.41 3.46 12.13
N LYS A 57 -1.09 3.08 13.37
CA LYS A 57 -2.03 3.04 14.50
C LYS A 57 -2.26 4.44 15.09
N PHE A 58 -2.82 5.35 14.29
CA PHE A 58 -3.03 6.76 14.66
C PHE A 58 -3.85 6.89 15.95
N ASP A 59 -4.80 6.00 16.18
CA ASP A 59 -5.64 5.90 17.38
C ASP A 59 -4.87 5.56 18.66
N GLN A 60 -3.66 5.01 18.52
CA GLN A 60 -2.77 4.66 19.63
C GLN A 60 -1.67 5.70 19.86
N VAL A 61 -1.22 6.36 18.78
CA VAL A 61 -0.11 7.32 18.86
C VAL A 61 -0.59 8.77 19.03
N LEU A 62 -1.76 9.12 18.49
CA LEU A 62 -2.37 10.43 18.69
C LEU A 62 -3.22 10.36 19.95
N HIS A 63 -2.88 11.18 20.94
CA HIS A 63 -3.60 11.24 22.21
C HIS A 63 -4.91 12.01 22.06
N PHE A 64 -5.92 11.40 21.45
CA PHE A 64 -7.26 11.97 21.33
C PHE A 64 -7.86 12.24 22.72
N GLY A 65 -8.50 13.40 22.89
CA GLY A 65 -9.18 13.78 24.15
C GLY A 65 -8.28 14.32 25.27
N GLY A 66 -6.95 14.15 25.19
CA GLY A 66 -6.01 14.64 26.22
C GLY A 66 -6.25 14.07 27.63
N LYS A 67 -5.58 14.64 28.66
CA LYS A 67 -5.65 14.12 30.05
C LYS A 67 -7.04 14.16 30.71
N LYS A 68 -8.00 14.87 30.12
CA LYS A 68 -9.36 15.08 30.67
C LYS A 68 -10.47 14.51 29.78
N GLY A 69 -10.14 13.92 28.63
CA GLY A 69 -11.11 13.34 27.72
C GLY A 69 -11.75 12.09 28.32
N SER A 70 -13.07 11.97 28.20
CA SER A 70 -13.75 10.72 28.50
C SER A 70 -13.42 9.66 27.42
N LYS A 71 -13.59 8.38 27.76
CA LYS A 71 -13.46 7.27 26.79
C LYS A 71 -14.37 7.49 25.57
N GLU A 72 -15.58 7.98 25.80
CA GLU A 72 -16.56 8.26 24.74
C GLU A 72 -16.09 9.40 23.82
N ALA A 73 -15.60 10.50 24.40
CA ALA A 73 -15.07 11.62 23.61
C ALA A 73 -13.86 11.21 22.78
N THR A 74 -13.00 10.33 23.31
CA THR A 74 -11.84 9.77 22.61
C THR A 74 -12.29 8.92 21.43
N LYS A 75 -13.24 8.01 21.64
CA LYS A 75 -13.81 7.15 20.60
C LYS A 75 -14.47 7.97 19.48
N ASN A 76 -15.22 9.02 19.84
CA ASN A 76 -15.84 9.89 18.86
C ASN A 76 -14.78 10.67 18.06
N ALA A 77 -13.76 11.24 18.72
CA ALA A 77 -12.69 11.95 18.04
C ALA A 77 -11.89 11.05 17.08
N ILE A 78 -11.66 9.79 17.44
CA ILE A 78 -11.05 8.81 16.53
C ILE A 78 -11.94 8.59 15.32
N LYS A 79 -13.24 8.34 15.52
CA LYS A 79 -14.22 8.11 14.44
C LYS A 79 -14.39 9.31 13.51
N GLU A 80 -14.30 10.53 14.03
CA GLU A 80 -14.29 11.75 13.22
C GLU A 80 -13.10 11.82 12.27
N LEU A 81 -11.97 11.18 12.62
CA LEU A 81 -10.83 11.05 11.73
C LEU A 81 -11.01 9.88 10.76
N SER A 82 -11.17 8.66 11.29
CA SER A 82 -11.49 7.45 10.52
C SER A 82 -11.77 6.25 11.45
N ASP A 83 -12.53 5.28 10.98
CA ASP A 83 -12.61 3.93 11.55
C ASP A 83 -11.59 2.95 10.95
N HIS A 84 -10.89 3.35 9.88
CA HIS A 84 -9.78 2.62 9.26
C HIS A 84 -8.44 3.32 9.51
N ARG A 85 -7.40 2.53 9.72
CA ARG A 85 -6.01 2.95 9.87
C ARG A 85 -5.32 2.95 8.51
N PRO A 86 -4.50 3.97 8.19
CA PRO A 86 -3.73 3.98 6.96
C PRO A 86 -2.77 2.81 6.87
N THR A 87 -2.73 2.17 5.71
CA THR A 87 -1.70 1.20 5.32
C THR A 87 -0.55 1.90 4.60
N TRP A 88 0.66 1.39 4.73
CA TRP A 88 1.84 1.95 4.07
C TRP A 88 2.82 0.86 3.66
N ALA A 89 3.65 1.17 2.67
CA ALA A 89 4.71 0.32 2.12
C ALA A 89 5.86 1.21 1.65
N LEU A 90 7.11 0.75 1.76
CA LEU A 90 8.30 1.47 1.29
C LEU A 90 8.85 0.88 -0.01
N PHE A 91 9.16 1.77 -0.94
CA PHE A 91 9.76 1.48 -2.24
C PHE A 91 11.04 2.31 -2.40
N ALA A 92 12.08 1.70 -2.96
CA ALA A 92 13.28 2.39 -3.39
C ALA A 92 12.96 3.28 -4.60
N SER A 93 13.40 4.53 -4.57
CA SER A 93 13.27 5.44 -5.72
C SER A 93 14.56 5.56 -6.53
N ASP A 94 15.62 4.88 -6.11
CA ASP A 94 16.95 4.88 -6.72
C ASP A 94 17.19 3.69 -7.65
N ARG A 95 16.21 2.80 -7.79
CA ARG A 95 16.24 1.59 -8.63
C ARG A 95 15.09 1.60 -9.63
N ASP A 96 15.25 2.33 -10.71
CA ASP A 96 14.29 2.30 -11.81
C ASP A 96 14.59 1.08 -12.71
N ASP A 97 13.70 0.08 -12.68
CA ASP A 97 13.70 -1.04 -13.63
C ASP A 97 12.55 -0.99 -14.63
N ASP A 98 11.79 0.11 -14.67
CA ASP A 98 10.79 0.40 -15.70
C ASP A 98 11.46 0.81 -17.03
N TRP A 99 12.79 0.96 -17.07
CA TRP A 99 13.58 1.16 -18.28
C TRP A 99 13.86 -0.13 -19.06
N SER A 100 12.81 -0.71 -19.66
CA SER A 100 12.96 -1.46 -20.91
C SER A 100 12.14 -0.81 -22.03
N TRP A 101 12.53 0.41 -22.43
CA TRP A 101 12.15 1.00 -23.71
C TRP A 101 12.91 0.31 -24.87
N SER A 102 12.68 -0.99 -25.10
CA SER A 102 13.02 -1.64 -26.38
C SER A 102 12.16 -1.12 -27.55
N SER A 103 11.54 0.04 -27.40
CA SER A 103 10.58 0.66 -28.33
C SER A 103 10.94 2.09 -28.75
N VAL A 104 12.09 2.66 -28.35
CA VAL A 104 12.61 3.85 -29.05
C VAL A 104 13.46 3.35 -30.22
N MET A 105 12.77 2.95 -31.29
CA MET A 105 13.34 3.00 -32.63
C MET A 105 14.08 4.33 -32.80
N PRO A 106 15.28 4.38 -33.40
CA PRO A 106 15.83 5.64 -33.86
C PRO A 106 14.98 6.12 -35.04
N LEU A 107 13.86 6.79 -34.76
CA LEU A 107 13.32 7.78 -35.67
C LEU A 107 14.36 8.90 -35.70
N PHE A 108 14.94 9.12 -36.87
CA PHE A 108 16.05 10.01 -37.22
C PHE A 108 17.43 9.33 -37.33
N GLY A 109 17.63 8.71 -38.50
CA GLY A 109 18.92 8.24 -38.96
C GLY A 109 18.98 7.90 -40.45
N LYS A 110 18.26 8.64 -41.31
CA LYS A 110 18.58 8.72 -42.74
C LYS A 110 18.30 10.13 -43.27
N ALA A 111 19.32 10.98 -43.18
CA ALA A 111 19.52 12.10 -44.07
C ALA A 111 21.04 12.26 -44.29
N GLY A 112 21.46 12.22 -45.55
CA GLY A 112 22.85 12.28 -46.00
C GLY A 112 23.33 10.90 -46.48
N GLY A 113 23.74 10.67 -47.72
CA GLY A 113 24.19 11.58 -48.76
C GLY A 113 25.51 11.05 -49.32
N SER A 114 25.46 10.33 -50.44
CA SER A 114 26.46 10.26 -51.52
C SER A 114 25.89 9.41 -52.65
#